data_AF-A0A9D5DJM0-F1
#
_entry.id   AF-A0A9D5DJM0-F1
#
_cell.length_a   1.000
_cell.length_b   1.000
_cell.length_c   1.000
_cell.angle_alpha   90.00
_cell.angle_beta   90.00
_cell.angle_gamma   90.00
#
_symmetry.space_group_name_H-M   'P 1'
#
loop_
_entity.id
_entity.type
_entity.pdbx_description
1 polymer ?
#
loop_
_entity_poly.entity_id
_entity_poly.type
_entity_poly.pdbx_seq_one_letter_code
_entity_poly.pdbx_strand_id
1 'polypeptide(L)'
;MVDYNADVEIDESLPKFFDEKAGEMIIASIRQKGNPILCHIRDVSYEFRNIVPDFMVGKYDAVIFISIRYHKLHNQYLRKRAESLQKNYKIRVLLCLVDAPPSGVIDAAILEITDICFDFNLTLFLAWSHKEAGQILQTLKSHENSSCENIRGGLSMDQFSRIRDALCSLPRINKADSENLLKHYGSISKIASASEEELSSIQGIGPIKAKVISDIFSTEFLDV
;
A
#
# COMPACT_ATOMS: atom_id res chain seq x y z
N MET A 1 20.12 -2.35 -45.35
CA MET A 1 20.39 -1.93 -43.95
C MET A 1 20.06 -0.44 -43.92
N VAL A 2 18.85 -0.10 -43.49
CA VAL A 2 18.37 1.29 -43.47
C VAL A 2 18.00 1.57 -42.03
N ASP A 3 18.79 2.41 -41.37
CA ASP A 3 18.60 2.83 -40.00
C ASP A 3 17.31 3.66 -39.89
N TYR A 4 16.31 3.07 -39.24
CA TYR A 4 15.08 3.76 -38.80
C TYR A 4 15.33 4.40 -37.43
N ASN A 5 16.21 5.41 -37.38
CA ASN A 5 16.20 6.38 -36.29
C ASN A 5 15.48 7.63 -36.81
N ALA A 6 14.16 7.56 -36.83
CA ALA A 6 13.34 8.76 -36.93
C ALA A 6 13.25 9.34 -35.52
N ASP A 7 14.08 10.33 -35.24
CA ASP A 7 13.88 11.25 -34.11
C ASP A 7 12.52 11.92 -34.32
N VAL A 8 11.48 11.36 -33.69
CA VAL A 8 10.17 11.99 -33.59
C VAL A 8 10.38 13.25 -32.77
N GLU A 9 10.38 14.42 -33.42
CA GLU A 9 10.30 15.70 -32.73
C GLU A 9 9.03 15.70 -31.86
N ILE A 10 9.22 15.51 -30.55
CA ILE A 10 8.14 15.49 -29.58
C ILE A 10 7.68 16.94 -29.41
N ASP A 11 6.51 17.27 -29.96
CA ASP A 11 5.85 18.55 -29.73
C ASP A 11 5.66 18.77 -28.21
N GLU A 12 6.51 19.63 -27.62
CA GLU A 12 6.48 19.98 -26.20
C GLU A 12 5.23 20.77 -25.80
N SER A 13 4.40 21.21 -26.75
CA SER A 13 3.19 21.99 -26.47
C SER A 13 2.00 21.14 -26.02
N LEU A 14 1.99 19.83 -26.35
CA LEU A 14 0.90 18.93 -25.97
C LEU A 14 1.11 18.34 -24.57
N PRO A 15 0.05 18.24 -23.74
CA PRO A 15 0.15 17.63 -22.42
C PRO A 15 0.54 16.16 -22.54
N LYS A 16 1.68 15.79 -21.96
CA LYS A 16 2.13 14.39 -21.92
C LYS A 16 1.39 13.64 -20.81
N PHE A 17 0.98 12.40 -21.11
CA PHE A 17 0.37 11.47 -20.13
C PHE A 17 1.40 10.67 -19.34
N PHE A 18 2.68 11.01 -19.51
CA PHE A 18 3.81 10.46 -18.77
C PHE A 18 4.91 11.52 -18.67
N ASP A 19 5.82 11.38 -17.71
CA ASP A 19 7.02 12.22 -17.61
C ASP A 19 8.18 11.35 -17.11
N GLU A 20 9.28 11.30 -17.87
CA GLU A 20 10.45 10.48 -17.53
C GLU A 20 11.09 10.89 -16.21
N LYS A 21 11.13 12.20 -15.91
CA LYS A 21 11.68 12.71 -14.65
C LYS A 21 10.80 12.37 -13.46
N ALA A 22 9.52 12.07 -13.68
CA ALA A 22 8.64 11.60 -12.62
C ALA A 22 9.09 10.24 -12.04
N GLY A 23 10.03 9.53 -12.68
CA GLY A 23 10.70 8.36 -12.11
C GLY A 23 11.75 8.68 -11.04
N GLU A 24 12.27 9.90 -10.97
CA GLU A 24 13.31 10.29 -10.00
C GLU A 24 12.80 11.26 -8.93
N MET A 25 11.83 12.10 -9.31
CA MET A 25 11.33 13.19 -8.46
C MET A 25 9.82 13.37 -8.64
N ILE A 26 9.21 14.23 -7.81
CA ILE A 26 7.80 14.59 -8.00
C ILE A 26 7.71 15.67 -9.08
N ILE A 27 6.81 15.50 -10.05
CA ILE A 27 6.50 16.57 -11.01
C ILE A 27 5.21 17.24 -10.58
N ALA A 28 5.29 18.51 -10.21
CA ALA A 28 4.13 19.32 -9.83
C ALA A 28 3.62 20.11 -11.04
N SER A 29 2.31 20.23 -11.19
CA SER A 29 1.73 21.10 -12.19
C SER A 29 2.05 22.56 -11.88
N ILE A 30 2.26 23.37 -12.91
CA ILE A 30 2.33 24.84 -12.76
C ILE A 30 1.11 25.42 -12.02
N ARG A 31 -0.06 24.76 -12.08
CA ARG A 31 -1.28 25.15 -11.34
C ARG A 31 -1.13 24.99 -9.81
N GLN A 32 -0.22 24.14 -9.37
CA GLN A 32 0.04 23.89 -7.95
C GLN A 32 1.10 24.84 -7.37
N LYS A 33 1.58 25.82 -8.15
CA LYS A 33 2.43 26.89 -7.61
C LYS A 33 1.69 27.60 -6.48
N GLY A 34 2.34 27.66 -5.31
CA GLY A 34 1.76 28.27 -4.11
C GLY A 34 0.88 27.34 -3.27
N ASN A 35 0.70 26.07 -3.66
CA ASN A 35 0.00 25.11 -2.81
C ASN A 35 0.80 24.85 -1.50
N PRO A 36 0.20 25.07 -0.32
CA PRO A 36 0.89 24.88 0.96
C PRO A 36 1.43 23.47 1.19
N ILE A 37 0.87 22.42 0.56
CA ILE A 37 1.38 21.05 0.75
C ILE A 37 2.84 20.89 0.30
N LEU A 38 3.30 21.73 -0.64
CA LEU A 38 4.65 21.71 -1.18
C LEU A 38 5.71 21.99 -0.11
N CYS A 39 5.41 22.77 0.93
CA CYS A 39 6.37 23.05 2.02
C CYS A 39 6.57 21.85 2.97
N HIS A 40 5.72 20.83 2.82
CA HIS A 40 5.76 19.60 3.60
C HIS A 40 6.37 18.42 2.83
N ILE A 41 6.74 18.63 1.56
CA ILE A 41 7.54 17.69 0.76
C ILE A 41 9.02 18.00 1.03
N ARG A 42 9.71 17.12 1.75
CA ARG A 42 11.09 17.33 2.23
C ARG A 42 12.05 16.21 1.83
N ASP A 43 11.55 14.98 1.78
CA ASP A 43 12.35 13.78 1.53
C ASP A 43 12.58 13.53 0.03
N VAL A 44 11.79 14.19 -0.83
CA VAL A 44 11.88 14.06 -2.28
C VAL A 44 11.89 15.45 -2.93
N SER A 45 12.69 15.62 -3.98
CA SER A 45 12.72 16.84 -4.78
C SER A 45 11.47 16.95 -5.66
N TYR A 46 11.14 18.18 -6.09
CA TYR A 46 10.06 18.39 -7.04
C TYR A 46 10.37 19.50 -8.07
N GLU A 47 9.79 19.38 -9.26
CA GLU A 47 9.93 20.33 -10.37
C GLU A 47 8.54 20.74 -10.89
N PHE A 48 8.38 21.98 -11.31
CA PHE A 48 7.13 22.43 -11.93
C PHE A 48 7.14 22.23 -13.44
N ARG A 49 6.11 21.55 -13.97
CA ARG A 49 5.94 21.34 -15.41
C ARG A 49 4.49 21.54 -15.84
N ASN A 50 4.26 21.69 -17.14
CA ASN A 50 2.91 21.74 -17.69
C ASN A 50 2.39 20.31 -17.90
N ILE A 51 1.79 19.75 -16.86
CA ILE A 51 1.22 18.39 -16.83
C ILE A 51 -0.30 18.41 -16.65
N VAL A 52 -0.95 17.32 -17.07
CA VAL A 52 -2.41 17.13 -16.94
C VAL A 52 -2.83 16.96 -15.47
N PRO A 53 -2.24 16.04 -14.66
CA PRO A 53 -2.55 15.93 -13.24
C PRO A 53 -2.05 17.14 -12.46
N ASP A 54 -2.30 17.14 -11.15
CA ASP A 54 -1.74 18.14 -10.25
C ASP A 54 -0.34 17.76 -9.79
N PHE A 55 -0.11 16.46 -9.57
CA PHE A 55 1.21 15.90 -9.30
C PHE A 55 1.40 14.59 -10.04
N MET A 56 2.63 14.29 -10.44
CA MET A 56 3.07 12.97 -10.84
C MET A 56 4.05 12.44 -9.80
N VAL A 57 3.76 11.25 -9.30
CA VAL A 57 4.55 10.54 -8.28
C VAL A 57 5.23 9.29 -8.85
N GLY A 58 5.16 9.13 -10.17
CA GLY A 58 5.81 8.11 -10.95
C GLY A 58 5.57 8.36 -12.43
N LYS A 59 6.29 7.65 -13.31
CA LYS A 59 6.23 7.90 -14.77
C LYS A 59 4.82 7.89 -15.33
N TYR A 60 3.95 7.04 -14.78
CA TYR A 60 2.55 6.88 -15.19
C TYR A 60 1.56 7.02 -14.03
N ASP A 61 1.99 7.64 -12.92
CA ASP A 61 1.22 7.68 -11.67
C ASP A 61 0.77 9.10 -11.40
N ALA A 62 -0.52 9.34 -11.61
CA ALA A 62 -1.15 10.65 -11.54
C ALA A 62 -1.85 10.87 -10.20
N VAL A 63 -1.69 12.08 -9.66
CA VAL A 63 -2.41 12.55 -8.48
C VAL A 63 -3.15 13.85 -8.82
N ILE A 64 -4.45 13.88 -8.53
CA ILE A 64 -5.26 15.11 -8.48
C ILE A 64 -5.33 15.56 -7.02
N PHE A 65 -5.26 16.86 -6.79
CA PHE A 65 -5.41 17.44 -5.45
C PHE A 65 -6.66 18.32 -5.37
N ILE A 66 -7.42 18.17 -4.29
CA ILE A 66 -8.58 19.02 -3.97
C ILE A 66 -8.71 19.20 -2.47
N SER A 67 -9.34 20.30 -2.02
CA SER A 67 -9.82 20.43 -0.64
C SER A 67 -11.35 20.37 -0.59
N ILE A 68 -11.91 19.95 0.54
CA ILE A 68 -13.37 19.90 0.71
C ILE A 68 -13.98 21.30 0.55
N ARG A 69 -13.37 22.34 1.12
CA ARG A 69 -13.87 23.71 0.90
C ARG A 69 -13.89 24.09 -0.58
N TYR A 70 -12.86 23.73 -1.33
CA TYR A 70 -12.79 24.06 -2.76
C TYR A 70 -13.83 23.27 -3.55
N HIS A 71 -14.01 21.98 -3.26
CA HIS A 71 -15.03 21.15 -3.90
C HIS A 71 -16.45 21.71 -3.69
N LYS A 72 -16.76 22.14 -2.46
CA LYS A 72 -18.06 22.76 -2.15
C LYS A 72 -18.29 24.07 -2.90
N LEU A 73 -17.24 24.86 -3.13
CA LEU A 73 -17.34 26.11 -3.88
C LEU A 73 -17.47 25.84 -5.39
N HIS A 74 -16.87 24.75 -5.89
CA HIS A 74 -16.80 24.41 -7.30
C HIS A 74 -17.09 22.93 -7.54
N ASN A 75 -18.36 22.53 -7.39
CA ASN A 75 -18.81 21.14 -7.47
C ASN A 75 -18.43 20.42 -8.78
N GLN A 76 -18.46 21.12 -9.92
CA GLN A 76 -18.11 20.55 -11.23
C GLN A 76 -16.60 20.47 -11.50
N TYR A 77 -15.77 21.13 -10.69
CA TYR A 77 -14.32 21.18 -10.95
C TYR A 77 -13.69 19.79 -10.90
N LEU A 78 -13.96 19.03 -9.83
CA LEU A 78 -13.35 17.72 -9.62
C LEU A 78 -13.66 16.76 -10.77
N ARG A 79 -14.94 16.72 -11.19
CA ARG A 79 -15.38 15.85 -12.29
C ARG A 79 -14.64 16.16 -13.59
N LYS A 80 -14.55 17.45 -13.96
CA LYS A 80 -13.80 17.88 -15.14
C LYS A 80 -12.31 17.54 -15.05
N ARG A 81 -11.71 17.63 -13.86
CA ARG A 81 -10.32 17.23 -13.63
C ARG A 81 -10.13 15.72 -13.79
N ALA A 82 -11.02 14.92 -13.23
CA ALA A 82 -11.00 13.46 -13.37
C ALA A 82 -11.15 13.04 -14.84
N GLU A 83 -12.07 13.66 -15.59
CA GLU A 83 -12.24 13.47 -17.03
C GLU A 83 -10.95 13.77 -17.82
N SER A 84 -10.24 14.84 -17.45
CA SER A 84 -9.03 15.26 -18.15
C SER A 84 -7.87 14.28 -18.07
N LEU A 85 -7.80 13.43 -17.02
CA LEU A 85 -6.76 12.39 -16.91
C LEU A 85 -6.90 11.29 -17.96
N GLN A 86 -8.12 11.08 -18.48
CA GLN A 86 -8.45 9.94 -19.33
C GLN A 86 -8.10 8.59 -18.64
N LYS A 87 -7.89 7.53 -19.43
CA LYS A 87 -7.44 6.20 -18.95
C LYS A 87 -5.95 5.94 -19.23
N ASN A 88 -5.16 7.00 -19.37
CA ASN A 88 -3.77 6.90 -19.85
C ASN A 88 -2.74 6.75 -18.73
N TYR A 89 -3.16 6.83 -17.46
CA TYR A 89 -2.31 6.65 -16.28
C TYR A 89 -2.58 5.29 -15.63
N LYS A 90 -1.52 4.61 -15.22
CA LYS A 90 -1.59 3.30 -14.57
C LYS A 90 -2.20 3.43 -13.17
N ILE A 91 -1.67 4.36 -12.38
CA ILE A 91 -2.18 4.69 -11.05
C ILE A 91 -2.81 6.07 -11.12
N ARG A 92 -4.02 6.19 -10.57
CA ARG A 92 -4.78 7.44 -10.55
C ARG A 92 -5.32 7.65 -9.16
N VAL A 93 -4.78 8.66 -8.49
CA VAL A 93 -5.10 8.96 -7.09
C VAL A 93 -5.78 10.32 -7.01
N LEU A 94 -6.83 10.41 -6.19
CA LEU A 94 -7.35 11.68 -5.71
C LEU A 94 -6.89 11.89 -4.27
N LEU A 95 -6.09 12.93 -4.04
CA LEU A 95 -5.70 13.38 -2.72
C LEU A 95 -6.62 14.52 -2.28
N CYS A 96 -7.49 14.26 -1.31
CA CYS A 96 -8.47 15.20 -0.80
C CYS A 96 -8.07 15.70 0.60
N LEU A 97 -7.92 17.02 0.73
CA LEU A 97 -7.69 17.68 2.01
C LEU A 97 -9.01 17.97 2.71
N VAL A 98 -9.22 17.35 3.87
CA VAL A 98 -10.32 17.60 4.81
C VAL A 98 -9.97 18.84 5.63
N ASP A 99 -10.27 20.01 5.07
CA ASP A 99 -9.86 21.29 5.66
C ASP A 99 -10.91 21.93 6.58
N ALA A 100 -12.04 21.27 6.85
CA ALA A 100 -13.16 21.80 7.63
C ALA A 100 -13.54 20.88 8.84
N PRO A 101 -14.15 21.42 9.91
CA PRO A 101 -14.46 20.67 11.12
C PRO A 101 -15.61 19.67 10.90
N PRO A 102 -15.59 18.49 11.55
CA PRO A 102 -16.58 17.43 11.33
C PRO A 102 -18.02 17.94 11.40
N SER A 103 -18.80 17.69 10.34
CA SER A 103 -20.21 18.07 10.24
C SER A 103 -20.88 17.22 9.16
N GLY A 104 -22.19 16.99 9.27
CA GLY A 104 -22.92 16.19 8.28
C GLY A 104 -22.84 16.72 6.84
N VAL A 105 -22.57 18.03 6.68
CA VAL A 105 -22.35 18.66 5.37
C VAL A 105 -21.01 18.23 4.75
N ILE A 106 -19.99 17.99 5.58
CA ILE A 106 -18.70 17.45 5.10
C ILE A 106 -18.84 15.99 4.72
N ASP A 107 -19.58 15.21 5.51
CA ASP A 107 -19.82 13.80 5.23
C ASP A 107 -20.51 13.62 3.88
N ALA A 108 -21.50 14.47 3.56
CA ALA A 108 -22.13 14.51 2.24
C ALA A 108 -21.15 14.86 1.12
N ALA A 109 -20.26 15.85 1.32
CA ALA A 109 -19.25 16.21 0.32
C ALA A 109 -18.22 15.08 0.09
N ILE A 110 -17.83 14.35 1.14
CA ILE A 110 -16.94 13.18 1.01
C ILE A 110 -17.64 12.06 0.23
N LEU A 111 -18.93 11.83 0.48
CA LEU A 111 -19.74 10.88 -0.29
C LEU A 111 -19.76 11.24 -1.78
N GLU A 112 -20.08 12.49 -2.12
CA GLU A 112 -20.07 12.96 -3.51
C GLU A 112 -18.68 12.80 -4.17
N ILE A 113 -17.61 13.14 -3.46
CA ILE A 113 -16.23 12.93 -3.94
C ILE A 113 -15.93 11.45 -4.16
N THR A 114 -16.42 10.59 -3.26
CA THR A 114 -16.23 9.13 -3.34
C THR A 114 -16.94 8.55 -4.55
N ASP A 115 -18.17 9.00 -4.83
CA ASP A 115 -18.91 8.60 -6.03
C ASP A 115 -18.17 9.01 -7.31
N ILE A 116 -17.62 10.23 -7.36
CA ILE A 116 -16.78 10.67 -8.48
C ILE A 116 -15.53 9.78 -8.61
N CYS A 117 -14.85 9.46 -7.51
CA CYS A 117 -13.70 8.55 -7.55
C CYS A 117 -14.07 7.18 -8.13
N PHE A 118 -15.24 6.65 -7.77
CA PHE A 118 -15.74 5.38 -8.28
C PHE A 118 -15.99 5.45 -9.80
N ASP A 119 -16.72 6.47 -10.26
CA ASP A 119 -17.03 6.67 -11.69
C ASP A 119 -15.78 6.73 -12.58
N PHE A 120 -14.72 7.38 -12.09
CA PHE A 120 -13.47 7.56 -12.86
C PHE A 120 -12.40 6.51 -12.54
N ASN A 121 -12.68 5.56 -11.65
CA ASN A 121 -11.74 4.55 -11.16
C ASN A 121 -10.45 5.19 -10.61
N LEU A 122 -10.63 6.12 -9.67
CA LEU A 122 -9.59 6.80 -8.89
C LEU A 122 -9.53 6.20 -7.49
N THR A 123 -8.33 6.11 -6.92
CA THR A 123 -8.14 5.76 -5.50
C THR A 123 -8.18 7.04 -4.65
N LEU A 124 -9.07 7.11 -3.68
CA LEU A 124 -9.21 8.26 -2.78
C LEU A 124 -8.28 8.15 -1.58
N PHE A 125 -7.48 9.18 -1.34
CA PHE A 125 -6.77 9.42 -0.09
C PHE A 125 -7.32 10.67 0.57
N LEU A 126 -7.67 10.56 1.86
CA LEU A 126 -8.04 11.69 2.70
C LEU A 126 -6.84 12.15 3.52
N ALA A 127 -6.67 13.45 3.67
CA ALA A 127 -5.68 14.06 4.55
C ALA A 127 -6.36 15.12 5.43
N TRP A 128 -6.06 15.14 6.73
CA TRP A 128 -6.61 16.09 7.70
C TRP A 128 -5.70 17.29 7.93
N SER A 129 -4.55 17.36 7.24
CA SER A 129 -3.68 18.52 7.27
C SER A 129 -2.82 18.65 6.01
N HIS A 130 -2.32 19.85 5.73
CA HIS A 130 -1.37 20.08 4.64
C HIS A 130 -0.08 19.24 4.80
N LYS A 131 0.34 19.04 6.06
CA LYS A 131 1.50 18.20 6.39
C LYS A 131 1.26 16.75 5.98
N GLU A 132 0.11 16.20 6.38
CA GLU A 132 -0.26 14.83 6.04
C GLU A 132 -0.41 14.65 4.53
N ALA A 133 -1.04 15.61 3.83
CA ALA A 133 -1.15 15.57 2.37
C ALA A 133 0.24 15.54 1.70
N GLY A 134 1.19 16.36 2.16
CA GLY A 134 2.57 16.33 1.68
C GLY A 134 3.31 15.02 2.00
N GLN A 135 3.05 14.43 3.17
CA GLN A 135 3.59 13.12 3.55
C GLN A 135 3.04 11.99 2.67
N ILE A 136 1.73 11.99 2.40
CA ILE A 136 1.10 11.01 1.49
C ILE A 136 1.73 11.09 0.10
N LEU A 137 1.94 12.30 -0.46
CA LEU A 137 2.60 12.45 -1.75
C LEU A 137 4.01 11.85 -1.77
N GLN A 138 4.80 12.07 -0.72
CA GLN A 138 6.15 11.50 -0.60
C GLN A 138 6.12 9.98 -0.51
N THR A 139 5.21 9.44 0.30
CA THR A 139 5.04 7.99 0.44
C THR A 139 4.61 7.35 -0.88
N LEU A 140 3.68 7.96 -1.61
CA LEU A 140 3.30 7.47 -2.93
C LEU A 140 4.50 7.41 -3.87
N LYS A 141 5.34 8.46 -3.87
CA LYS A 141 6.54 8.50 -4.69
C LYS A 141 7.59 7.46 -4.26
N SER A 142 7.85 7.30 -2.97
CA SER A 142 8.83 6.31 -2.48
C SER A 142 8.42 4.87 -2.76
N HIS A 143 7.12 4.62 -2.96
CA HIS A 143 6.57 3.30 -3.19
C HIS A 143 6.19 2.99 -4.65
N GLU A 144 6.50 3.86 -5.62
CA GLU A 144 6.16 3.64 -7.04
C GLU A 144 6.66 2.28 -7.59
N ASN A 145 7.82 1.83 -7.11
CA ASN A 145 8.49 0.57 -7.51
C ASN A 145 8.46 -0.50 -6.41
N SER A 146 7.67 -0.33 -5.35
CA SER A 146 7.60 -1.31 -4.28
C SER A 146 6.97 -2.60 -4.77
N SER A 147 7.71 -3.71 -4.71
CA SER A 147 7.18 -5.03 -5.03
C SER A 147 6.25 -5.53 -3.92
N CYS A 148 5.24 -6.30 -4.30
CA CYS A 148 4.35 -6.97 -3.34
C CYS A 148 5.09 -7.99 -2.45
N GLU A 149 6.33 -8.36 -2.79
CA GLU A 149 7.15 -9.31 -2.02
C GLU A 149 7.51 -8.76 -0.63
N ASN A 150 7.71 -7.45 -0.51
CA ASN A 150 7.99 -6.79 0.78
C ASN A 150 6.86 -6.99 1.80
N ILE A 151 5.62 -7.22 1.35
CA ILE A 151 4.45 -7.42 2.21
C ILE A 151 4.44 -8.84 2.81
N ARG A 152 5.04 -9.83 2.14
CA ARG A 152 5.00 -11.23 2.60
C ARG A 152 5.81 -11.50 3.86
N GLY A 153 6.60 -10.52 4.32
CA GLY A 153 7.53 -10.67 5.43
C GLY A 153 8.71 -11.54 5.02
N GLY A 154 9.93 -11.05 5.22
CA GLY A 154 11.09 -11.91 5.08
C GLY A 154 11.01 -13.05 6.09
N LEU A 155 11.28 -14.28 5.68
CA LEU A 155 11.49 -15.38 6.63
C LEU A 155 12.68 -15.00 7.52
N SER A 156 12.55 -15.22 8.83
CA SER A 156 13.66 -15.06 9.76
C SER A 156 14.82 -15.96 9.34
N MET A 157 16.05 -15.45 9.36
CA MET A 157 17.26 -16.25 9.06
C MET A 157 17.59 -17.22 10.20
N ASP A 158 17.05 -16.98 11.39
CA ASP A 158 17.24 -17.80 12.58
C ASP A 158 16.40 -19.09 12.53
N GLN A 159 17.05 -20.23 12.75
CA GLN A 159 16.43 -21.55 12.68
C GLN A 159 15.36 -21.72 13.76
N PHE A 160 15.59 -21.21 14.97
CA PHE A 160 14.65 -21.32 16.07
C PHE A 160 13.33 -20.59 15.74
N SER A 161 13.45 -19.38 15.21
CA SER A 161 12.32 -18.56 14.77
C SER A 161 11.52 -19.24 13.63
N ARG A 162 12.20 -19.84 12.64
CA ARG A 162 11.54 -20.59 11.56
C ARG A 162 10.75 -21.80 12.07
N ILE A 163 11.34 -22.56 12.99
CA ILE A 163 10.66 -23.74 13.57
C ILE A 163 9.48 -23.30 14.44
N ARG A 164 9.63 -22.22 15.22
CA ARG A 164 8.54 -21.65 16.01
C ARG A 164 7.37 -21.25 15.11
N ASP A 165 7.65 -20.54 14.01
CA ASP A 165 6.63 -20.08 13.09
C ASP A 165 5.95 -21.26 12.36
N ALA A 166 6.71 -22.32 12.02
CA ALA A 166 6.14 -23.55 11.48
C ALA A 166 5.23 -24.26 12.51
N LEU A 167 5.61 -24.35 13.78
CA LEU A 167 4.75 -24.91 14.82
C LEU A 167 3.50 -24.05 15.09
N CYS A 168 3.59 -22.73 14.92
CA CYS A 168 2.43 -21.82 14.99
C CYS A 168 1.45 -21.99 13.83
N SER A 169 1.83 -22.63 12.72
CA SER A 169 0.88 -22.97 11.66
C SER A 169 -0.04 -24.14 12.03
N LEU A 170 0.29 -24.88 13.10
CA LEU A 170 -0.57 -25.95 13.61
C LEU A 170 -1.84 -25.34 14.23
N PRO A 171 -3.03 -25.94 14.00
CA PRO A 171 -4.27 -25.49 14.62
C PRO A 171 -4.14 -25.40 16.14
N ARG A 172 -4.63 -24.29 16.72
CA ARG A 172 -4.70 -24.07 18.18
C ARG A 172 -3.35 -23.96 18.90
N ILE A 173 -2.24 -23.87 18.18
CA ILE A 173 -0.90 -23.66 18.75
C ILE A 173 -0.50 -22.19 18.60
N ASN A 174 -0.13 -21.56 19.72
CA ASN A 174 0.30 -20.17 19.76
C ASN A 174 1.84 -20.05 19.83
N LYS A 175 2.37 -18.83 19.63
CA LYS A 175 3.82 -18.55 19.75
C LYS A 175 4.43 -19.01 21.06
N ALA A 176 3.74 -18.78 22.19
CA ALA A 176 4.18 -19.21 23.50
C ALA A 176 4.24 -20.76 23.62
N ASP A 177 3.27 -21.46 23.03
CA ASP A 177 3.24 -22.92 23.04
C ASP A 177 4.38 -23.49 22.20
N SER A 178 4.61 -22.94 20.99
CA SER A 178 5.73 -23.32 20.12
C SER A 178 7.08 -23.07 20.78
N GLU A 179 7.24 -21.96 21.50
CA GLU A 179 8.46 -21.68 22.26
C GLU A 179 8.67 -22.65 23.42
N ASN A 180 7.60 -23.01 24.15
CA ASN A 180 7.68 -23.99 25.24
C ASN A 180 7.99 -25.40 24.72
N LEU A 181 7.39 -25.81 23.60
CA LEU A 181 7.72 -27.06 22.90
C LEU A 181 9.18 -27.11 22.49
N LEU A 182 9.69 -26.03 21.90
CA LEU A 182 11.07 -25.97 21.44
C LEU A 182 12.07 -25.92 22.59
N LYS A 183 11.76 -25.21 23.67
CA LYS A 183 12.60 -25.19 24.88
C LYS A 183 12.66 -26.55 25.56
N HIS A 184 11.55 -27.30 25.57
CA HIS A 184 11.47 -28.61 26.22
C HIS A 184 12.14 -29.72 25.37
N TYR A 185 11.78 -29.84 24.08
CA TYR A 185 12.23 -30.95 23.24
C TYR A 185 13.43 -30.62 22.35
N GLY A 186 13.65 -29.36 21.99
CA GLY A 186 14.76 -28.91 21.14
C GLY A 186 14.73 -29.36 19.68
N SER A 187 13.82 -30.25 19.27
CA SER A 187 13.70 -30.74 17.90
C SER A 187 12.27 -31.13 17.54
N ILE A 188 11.86 -30.84 16.29
CA ILE A 188 10.55 -31.25 15.75
C ILE A 188 10.40 -32.77 15.77
N SER A 189 11.46 -33.52 15.47
CA SER A 189 11.41 -34.99 15.47
C SER A 189 11.05 -35.53 16.85
N LYS A 190 11.57 -34.92 17.93
CA LYS A 190 11.23 -35.30 19.29
C LYS A 190 9.79 -34.92 19.67
N ILE A 191 9.29 -33.79 19.16
CA ILE A 191 7.89 -33.38 19.35
C ILE A 191 6.94 -34.35 18.65
N ALA A 192 7.27 -34.77 17.42
CA ALA A 192 6.46 -35.69 16.61
C ALA A 192 6.40 -37.11 17.20
N SER A 193 7.43 -37.54 17.94
CA SER A 193 7.48 -38.86 18.59
C SER A 193 7.00 -38.86 20.04
N ALA A 194 6.65 -37.70 20.61
CA ALA A 194 6.20 -37.59 22.00
C ALA A 194 4.77 -38.12 22.17
N SER A 195 4.47 -38.70 23.33
CA SER A 195 3.12 -39.15 23.65
C SER A 195 2.20 -37.97 24.00
N GLU A 196 0.88 -38.16 23.87
CA GLU A 196 -0.11 -37.15 24.24
C GLU A 196 0.02 -36.74 25.73
N GLU A 197 0.36 -37.69 26.59
CA GLU A 197 0.56 -37.45 28.03
C GLU A 197 1.79 -36.54 28.27
N GLU A 198 2.91 -36.82 27.61
CA GLU A 198 4.12 -36.01 27.71
C GLU A 198 3.90 -34.59 27.16
N LEU A 199 3.21 -34.47 26.03
CA LEU A 199 2.84 -33.17 25.45
C LEU A 199 1.93 -32.38 26.39
N SER A 200 0.99 -33.05 27.06
CA SER A 200 0.07 -32.41 28.01
C SER A 200 0.73 -31.94 29.32
N SER A 201 1.92 -32.46 29.63
CA SER A 201 2.69 -32.06 30.81
C SER A 201 3.36 -30.69 30.66
N ILE A 202 3.48 -30.19 29.42
CA ILE A 202 4.13 -28.92 29.13
C ILE A 202 3.21 -27.77 29.46
N GLN A 203 3.76 -26.77 30.15
CA GLN A 203 3.05 -25.56 30.51
C GLN A 203 2.43 -24.88 29.26
N GLY A 204 1.10 -24.75 29.26
CA GLY A 204 0.33 -24.11 28.18
C GLY A 204 -0.25 -25.10 27.15
N ILE A 205 0.18 -26.37 27.17
CA ILE A 205 -0.30 -27.41 26.27
C ILE A 205 -1.29 -28.29 27.02
N GLY A 206 -2.57 -27.95 26.93
CA GLY A 206 -3.63 -28.81 27.45
C GLY A 206 -3.85 -30.06 26.59
N PRO A 207 -4.68 -31.02 27.05
CA PRO A 207 -4.94 -32.28 26.36
C PRO A 207 -5.50 -32.09 24.94
N ILE A 208 -6.28 -31.02 24.72
CA ILE A 208 -6.82 -30.69 23.39
C ILE A 208 -5.69 -30.31 22.41
N LYS A 209 -4.69 -29.55 22.87
CA LYS A 209 -3.54 -29.15 22.02
C LYS A 209 -2.60 -30.33 21.79
N ALA A 210 -2.34 -31.12 22.83
CA ALA A 210 -1.53 -32.33 22.76
C ALA A 210 -2.09 -33.32 21.73
N LYS A 211 -3.42 -33.57 21.78
CA LYS A 211 -4.11 -34.42 20.81
C LYS A 211 -3.98 -33.90 19.39
N VAL A 212 -4.19 -32.60 19.15
CA VAL A 212 -4.03 -32.01 17.81
C VAL A 212 -2.62 -32.19 17.26
N ILE A 213 -1.59 -32.01 18.09
CA ILE A 213 -0.20 -32.21 17.68
C ILE A 213 0.04 -33.68 17.32
N SER A 214 -0.38 -34.61 18.18
CA SER A 214 -0.27 -36.06 17.99
C SER A 214 -0.99 -36.50 16.71
N ASP A 215 -2.24 -36.08 16.53
CA ASP A 215 -3.06 -36.40 15.35
C ASP A 215 -2.38 -35.91 14.07
N ILE A 216 -1.85 -34.68 14.03
CA ILE A 216 -1.23 -34.13 12.81
C ILE A 216 0.04 -34.88 12.41
N PHE A 217 0.87 -35.30 13.37
CA PHE A 217 2.10 -36.03 13.06
C PHE A 217 1.88 -37.52 12.78
N SER A 218 0.76 -38.09 13.24
CA SER A 218 0.42 -39.51 13.05
C SER A 218 -0.54 -39.77 11.88
N THR A 219 -1.29 -38.78 11.43
CA THR A 219 -2.22 -38.94 10.31
C THR A 219 -1.45 -39.15 9.00
N GLU A 220 -1.80 -40.22 8.27
CA GLU A 220 -1.26 -40.45 6.93
C GLU A 220 -1.76 -39.38 5.96
N PHE A 221 -0.87 -38.92 5.08
CA PHE A 221 -1.28 -38.06 3.97
C PHE A 221 -2.11 -38.89 3.00
N LEU A 222 -3.37 -38.51 2.81
CA LEU A 222 -4.20 -39.08 1.75
C LEU A 222 -3.72 -38.49 0.42
N ASP A 223 -3.32 -39.35 -0.51
CA ASP A 223 -3.10 -38.94 -1.91
C ASP A 223 -4.46 -38.54 -2.50
N VAL A 224 -4.62 -37.24 -2.80
CA VAL A 224 -5.77 -36.68 -3.53
C VAL A 224 -5.32 -36.25 -4.91
#